data_AF-A0A0Q5ZEM7-F1
#
_entry.id   AF-A0A0Q5ZEM7-F1
#
_cell.length_a   1.000
_cell.length_b   1.000
_cell.length_c   1.000
_cell.angle_alpha   90.00
_cell.angle_beta   90.00
_cell.angle_gamma   90.00
#
_symmetry.space_group_name_H-M   'P 1'
#
loop_
_entity.id
_entity.type
_entity.pdbx_description
1 polymer ?
#
loop_
_entity_poly.entity_id
_entity_poly.type
_entity_poly.pdbx_seq_one_letter_code
_entity_poly.pdbx_strand_id
1 'polypeptide(L)'
;MLNRLVCAALIGVALAIPLPAVAQAPAAKDAPKEMTVGQSAARQRQKTCGAQWRTLSVSEKATQGPKWPQYFSKCVKKLKEQKA
;
A
#
# COMPACT_ATOMS: atom_id res chain seq x y z
N MET A 1 -15.76 6.38 -12.41
CA MET A 1 -15.41 6.40 -13.84
C MET A 1 -14.35 7.48 -14.06
N LEU A 2 -13.07 7.11 -14.10
CA LEU A 2 -12.01 7.80 -14.84
C LEU A 2 -10.83 6.81 -14.93
N ASN A 3 -11.04 5.85 -15.82
CA ASN A 3 -10.29 4.62 -16.00
C ASN A 3 -9.40 4.80 -17.24
N ARG A 4 -8.12 4.46 -17.13
CA ARG A 4 -7.31 3.89 -18.22
C ARG A 4 -7.02 4.75 -19.45
N LEU A 5 -6.16 5.74 -19.26
CA LEU A 5 -5.22 6.25 -20.26
C LEU A 5 -3.93 6.49 -19.45
N VAL A 6 -2.84 5.73 -19.61
CA VAL A 6 -1.86 5.87 -20.69
C VAL A 6 -1.12 4.53 -20.85
N CYS A 7 -1.42 3.80 -21.91
CA CYS A 7 -0.48 2.92 -22.59
C CYS A 7 -0.18 3.61 -23.91
N ALA A 8 1.01 4.19 -24.05
CA ALA A 8 1.51 4.66 -25.33
C ALA A 8 3.00 4.35 -25.38
N ALA A 9 3.31 3.36 -26.21
CA ALA A 9 4.63 2.93 -26.59
C ALA A 9 5.44 4.09 -27.18
N LEU A 10 6.72 4.18 -26.82
CA LEU A 10 7.75 4.74 -27.68
C LEU A 10 8.97 3.83 -27.62
N ILE A 11 9.03 2.94 -28.61
CA ILE A 11 10.24 2.25 -29.03
C ILE A 11 11.01 3.25 -29.89
N GLY A 12 12.20 3.65 -29.45
CA GLY A 12 13.15 4.47 -30.20
C GLY A 12 14.50 3.77 -30.24
N VAL A 13 14.93 3.41 -31.45
CA VAL A 13 16.17 2.67 -31.77
C VAL A 13 17.38 3.61 -31.84
N ALA A 14 18.48 3.14 -31.24
CA ALA A 14 19.91 3.37 -31.51
C ALA A 14 20.48 4.81 -31.62
N LEU A 15 21.41 5.13 -30.70
CA LEU A 15 22.75 5.65 -31.02
C LEU A 15 23.74 5.19 -29.93
N ALA A 16 24.76 4.43 -30.35
CA ALA A 16 25.85 3.98 -29.49
C ALA A 16 26.86 5.12 -29.31
N ILE A 17 27.01 5.60 -28.08
CA ILE A 17 28.14 6.44 -27.64
C ILE A 17 28.87 5.63 -26.56
N PRO A 18 30.18 5.33 -26.70
CA PRO A 18 30.94 4.74 -25.62
C PRO A 18 31.23 5.84 -24.59
N LEU A 19 30.33 6.01 -23.63
CA LEU A 19 30.63 6.76 -22.42
C LEU A 19 31.69 5.99 -21.63
N PRO A 20 32.73 6.67 -21.10
CA PRO A 20 33.71 6.02 -20.24
C PRO A 20 32.95 5.41 -19.07
N ALA A 21 33.26 4.15 -18.77
CA ALA A 21 32.78 3.42 -17.63
C ALA A 21 33.18 4.16 -16.35
N VAL A 22 32.38 5.15 -15.95
CA VAL A 22 32.20 5.47 -14.55
C VAL A 22 31.62 4.20 -13.96
N ALA A 23 32.48 3.44 -13.29
CA ALA A 23 32.08 2.36 -12.41
C ALA A 23 31.25 2.98 -11.28
N GLN A 24 30.00 3.30 -11.61
CA GLN A 24 28.93 3.41 -10.64
C GLN A 24 28.77 1.99 -10.15
N ALA A 25 29.53 1.64 -9.11
CA ALA A 25 29.22 0.51 -8.27
C ALA A 25 27.69 0.53 -8.10
N PRO A 26 26.97 -0.56 -8.41
CA PRO A 26 25.53 -0.55 -8.30
C PRO A 26 25.23 -0.11 -6.88
N ALA A 27 24.66 1.09 -6.76
CA ALA A 27 24.18 1.63 -5.50
C ALA A 27 23.46 0.47 -4.84
N ALA A 28 23.99 0.06 -3.69
CA ALA A 28 23.54 -1.11 -2.96
C ALA A 28 22.01 -1.06 -2.98
N LYS A 29 21.41 -2.04 -3.69
CA LYS A 29 19.96 -2.24 -3.72
C LYS A 29 19.53 -2.10 -2.27
N ASP A 30 18.74 -1.06 -1.98
CA ASP A 30 18.22 -0.77 -0.65
C ASP A 30 17.90 -2.11 0.01
N ALA A 31 18.71 -2.50 1.00
CA ALA A 31 18.39 -3.61 1.87
C ALA A 31 16.95 -3.36 2.34
N PRO A 32 16.06 -4.37 2.40
CA PRO A 32 14.69 -4.19 2.82
C PRO A 32 14.73 -3.38 4.12
N LYS A 33 14.33 -2.10 4.09
CA LYS A 33 14.31 -1.27 5.30
C LYS A 33 13.44 -2.07 6.27
N GLU A 34 14.08 -2.58 7.32
CA GLU A 34 13.39 -3.38 8.33
C GLU A 34 12.16 -2.60 8.72
N MET A 35 10.98 -3.20 8.48
CA MET A 35 9.72 -2.53 8.73
C MET A 35 9.73 -2.08 10.17
N THR A 36 9.72 -0.76 10.39
CA THR A 36 9.72 -0.21 11.74
C THR A 36 8.50 -0.75 12.48
N VAL A 37 8.59 -0.87 13.81
CA VAL A 37 7.48 -1.38 14.65
C VAL A 37 6.16 -0.65 14.38
N GLY A 38 6.22 0.63 14.00
CA GLY A 38 5.06 1.40 13.56
C GLY A 38 4.42 0.87 12.27
N GLN A 39 5.22 0.48 11.27
CA GLN A 39 4.74 -0.08 10.01
C GLN A 39 4.14 -1.48 10.19
N SER A 40 4.74 -2.32 11.04
CA SER A 40 4.18 -3.65 11.33
C SER A 40 2.83 -3.54 12.05
N ALA A 41 2.71 -2.62 13.01
CA ALA A 41 1.46 -2.36 13.71
C ALA A 41 0.38 -1.77 12.77
N ALA A 42 0.74 -0.92 11.82
CA ALA A 42 -0.19 -0.41 10.80
C ALA A 42 -0.69 -1.52 9.87
N ARG A 43 0.21 -2.42 9.41
CA ARG A 43 -0.16 -3.59 8.62
C ARG A 43 -1.10 -4.52 9.38
N GLN A 44 -0.84 -4.77 10.66
CA GLN A 44 -1.67 -5.65 11.46
C GLN A 44 -3.09 -5.10 11.60
N ARG A 45 -3.23 -3.78 11.84
CA ARG A 45 -4.55 -3.12 11.91
C ARG A 45 -5.32 -3.25 10.60
N GLN A 46 -4.66 -3.03 9.45
CA GLN A 46 -5.29 -3.20 8.14
C GLN A 46 -5.74 -4.65 7.90
N LYS A 47 -4.93 -5.64 8.28
CA LYS A 47 -5.30 -7.06 8.18
C LYS A 47 -6.49 -7.40 9.06
N THR A 48 -6.44 -7.05 10.34
CA THR A 48 -7.52 -7.35 11.31
C THR A 48 -8.83 -6.68 10.91
N CYS A 49 -8.82 -5.35 10.68
CA CYS A 49 -10.03 -4.63 10.30
C CYS A 49 -10.53 -5.07 8.90
N GLY A 50 -9.63 -5.42 7.99
CA GLY A 50 -9.97 -5.87 6.65
C GLY A 50 -10.54 -7.28 6.60
N ALA A 51 -10.13 -8.15 7.53
CA ALA A 51 -10.73 -9.46 7.71
C ALA A 51 -12.14 -9.32 8.26
N GLN A 52 -12.32 -8.56 9.36
CA GLN A 52 -13.64 -8.33 9.96
C GLN A 52 -14.63 -7.72 8.96
N TRP A 53 -14.22 -6.70 8.22
CA TRP A 53 -15.11 -6.10 7.22
C TRP A 53 -15.54 -7.06 6.11
N ARG A 54 -14.70 -8.01 5.72
CA ARG A 54 -15.08 -9.00 4.71
C ARG A 54 -16.10 -9.99 5.26
N THR A 55 -16.04 -10.31 6.56
CA THR A 55 -16.99 -11.24 7.20
C THR A 55 -18.34 -10.59 7.52
N LEU A 56 -18.42 -9.25 7.64
CA LEU A 56 -19.68 -8.56 7.87
C LEU A 56 -20.63 -8.69 6.66
N SER A 57 -21.90 -8.94 6.95
CA SER A 57 -23.01 -8.88 5.99
C SER A 57 -23.26 -7.45 5.50
N VAL A 58 -24.05 -7.31 4.43
CA VAL A 58 -24.43 -5.99 3.89
C VAL A 58 -25.19 -5.14 4.92
N SER A 59 -26.05 -5.78 5.72
CA SER A 59 -26.80 -5.11 6.80
C SER A 59 -25.86 -4.58 7.89
N GLU A 60 -24.90 -5.39 8.32
CA GLU A 60 -23.91 -4.98 9.33
C GLU A 60 -22.96 -3.89 8.80
N LYS A 61 -22.61 -3.94 7.51
CA LYS A 61 -21.82 -2.88 6.87
C LYS A 61 -22.59 -1.57 6.86
N ALA A 62 -23.90 -1.59 6.62
CA ALA A 62 -24.74 -0.39 6.63
C ALA A 62 -24.77 0.29 8.00
N THR A 63 -24.79 -0.48 9.10
CA THR A 63 -24.80 0.07 10.47
C THR A 63 -23.41 0.50 10.96
N GLN A 64 -22.37 -0.26 10.63
CA GLN A 64 -21.01 0.04 11.12
C GLN A 64 -20.29 1.12 10.29
N GLY A 65 -20.78 1.40 9.09
CA GLY A 65 -20.34 2.49 8.23
C GLY A 65 -20.26 1.97 6.80
N PRO A 66 -21.20 2.32 5.90
CA PRO A 66 -21.44 1.62 4.62
C PRO A 66 -20.24 1.63 3.66
N LYS A 67 -19.25 2.47 3.92
CA LYS A 67 -18.02 2.60 3.15
C LYS A 67 -16.83 2.13 3.98
N TRP A 68 -15.96 1.35 3.34
CA TRP A 68 -14.74 0.82 3.95
C TRP A 68 -13.89 1.84 4.75
N PRO A 69 -13.62 3.07 4.26
CA PRO A 69 -12.85 4.07 5.03
C PRO A 69 -13.51 4.49 6.35
N GLN A 70 -14.85 4.49 6.38
CA GLN A 70 -15.64 4.85 7.57
C GLN A 70 -15.48 3.78 8.65
N TYR A 71 -15.61 2.51 8.25
CA TYR A 71 -15.43 1.38 9.15
C TYR A 71 -13.98 1.25 9.64
N PHE A 72 -13.01 1.38 8.73
CA PHE A 72 -11.60 1.27 9.06
C PHE A 72 -11.19 2.27 10.14
N SER A 73 -11.61 3.54 10.01
CA SER A 73 -11.34 4.58 11.02
C SER A 73 -11.89 4.21 12.39
N LYS A 74 -13.12 3.68 12.46
CA LYS A 74 -13.74 3.24 13.72
C LYS A 74 -13.03 2.02 14.32
N CYS A 75 -12.70 1.03 13.49
CA CYS A 75 -12.01 -0.19 13.90
C CYS A 75 -10.62 0.13 14.49
N VAL A 76 -9.83 0.97 13.80
CA VAL A 76 -8.52 1.40 14.30
C VAL A 76 -8.64 2.16 15.62
N LYS A 77 -9.66 3.02 15.77
CA LYS A 77 -9.91 3.75 17.02
C LYS A 77 -10.19 2.79 18.18
N LYS A 78 -11.09 1.82 18.00
CA LYS A 78 -11.34 0.76 19.01
C LYS A 78 -10.08 -0.04 19.34
N LEU A 79 -9.29 -0.38 18.33
CA LEU A 79 -8.05 -1.16 18.51
C LEU A 79 -6.96 -0.36 19.25
N LYS A 80 -6.98 0.97 19.14
CA LYS A 80 -6.11 1.87 19.92
C LYS A 80 -6.59 1.96 21.37
N GLU A 81 -7.90 2.10 21.60
CA GLU A 81 -8.51 2.16 22.94
C GLU A 81 -8.34 0.84 23.71
N GLN A 82 -8.36 -0.31 23.02
CA GLN A 82 -8.11 -1.64 23.63
C GLN A 82 -6.63 -1.91 23.95
N LYS A 83 -5.70 -1.10 23.45
CA LYS A 83 -4.26 -1.23 23.67
C LYS A 83 -3.67 -0.13 24.57
N ALA A 84 -4.53 0.77 25.07
CA ALA A 84 -4.17 1.78 26.05
C ALA A 84 -4.32 1.21 27.47
#